data_AF-A0A954GAU8-F1
#
_entry.id   AF-A0A954GAU8-F1
#
_cell.length_a   1.000
_cell.length_b   1.000
_cell.length_c   1.000
_cell.angle_alpha   90.00
_cell.angle_beta   90.00
_cell.angle_gamma   90.00
#
_symmetry.space_group_name_H-M   'P 1'
#
loop_
_entity.id
_entity.type
_entity.pdbx_description
1 polymer ?
#
loop_
_entity_poly.entity_id
_entity_poly.type
_entity_poly.pdbx_seq_one_letter_code
_entity_poly.pdbx_strand_id
1 'polypeptide(L)'
;MRHLLLRNMACPLVATAIVYALCQSVAAAEKYELKVVTDRPDAIYKAGEEATFLISLTKDGKPLTGENGETVMYRVDDFISSGPDYPKGKLTVGSEPATVKVTSDKPGFLRCIVTMDENKQLTKTAGAAFSPLEIQPSLPAPADFDEFWAEQKRKLAEVPAKAKLTPVEQSNLHIECFDLQVDCLGGAPVSGYLGKPKNAKPNSLPAILWVHGAGVRSSSLANAVKGANEGMLSLDINAHGLPNGKSADFYREQFAGPLRGYPHFGRENRETTYFVGMFLRLIRAMDYLTSQPEWDGKTLIVIGHSQGGGQALAAGGLNERVSFIASGVPAICDHSGRAAGRINGWPKLVTTLPDGTPAAEELKAAQYVDGVNFASRCKADAIMSVGFIDVTCPPSSCYAAYNQLKGKKQVINKPLMGHAAPSDIQKAFFNAVKAHMKEQVGK
;
A
#
# COMPACT_ATOMS: atom_id res chain seq x y z
N MET A 1 49.34 28.74 -74.16
CA MET A 1 48.90 28.27 -75.50
C MET A 1 47.37 28.22 -75.49
N ARG A 2 46.70 29.29 -75.97
CA ARG A 2 45.83 29.34 -77.18
C ARG A 2 44.75 28.23 -77.21
N HIS A 3 43.48 28.57 -76.92
CA HIS A 3 42.36 28.82 -77.89
C HIS A 3 41.84 27.49 -78.52
N LEU A 4 40.56 27.17 -78.75
CA LEU A 4 39.27 27.86 -78.94
C LEU A 4 38.18 26.73 -79.03
N LEU A 5 37.01 26.82 -78.38
CA LEU A 5 35.65 27.04 -78.95
C LEU A 5 34.82 25.85 -79.52
N LEU A 6 33.50 25.94 -79.22
CA LEU A 6 32.28 25.48 -79.96
C LEU A 6 31.84 24.00 -79.74
N ARG A 7 30.55 23.59 -79.66
CA ARG A 7 29.21 24.23 -79.77
C ARG A 7 28.14 23.19 -79.35
N ASN A 8 26.99 23.68 -78.86
CA ASN A 8 25.61 23.18 -79.00
C ASN A 8 25.28 21.67 -79.00
N MET A 9 24.29 21.25 -78.20
CA MET A 9 22.90 21.06 -78.65
C MET A 9 22.02 20.55 -77.51
N ALA A 10 20.82 21.14 -77.38
CA ALA A 10 19.78 20.78 -76.44
C ALA A 10 18.89 19.66 -76.99
N CYS A 11 18.38 18.78 -76.12
CA CYS A 11 17.13 18.04 -76.32
C CYS A 11 16.58 17.58 -74.95
N PRO A 12 15.33 17.90 -74.57
CA PRO A 12 14.77 17.50 -73.28
C PRO A 12 14.03 16.16 -73.43
N LEU A 13 14.50 15.11 -72.75
CA LEU A 13 13.73 13.88 -72.59
C LEU A 13 12.83 14.01 -71.36
N VAL A 14 11.53 14.03 -71.62
CA VAL A 14 10.43 13.95 -70.65
C VAL A 14 10.57 12.63 -69.87
N ALA A 15 10.94 12.72 -68.59
CA ALA A 15 10.96 11.57 -67.69
C ALA A 15 9.55 11.35 -67.11
N THR A 16 8.85 10.34 -67.61
CA THR A 16 7.60 9.84 -67.03
C THR A 16 7.92 9.11 -65.73
N ALA A 17 7.75 9.77 -64.58
CA ALA A 17 7.89 9.14 -63.28
C ALA A 17 6.63 8.31 -62.96
N ILE A 18 6.73 6.99 -63.10
CA ILE A 18 5.75 6.05 -62.57
C ILE A 18 6.00 5.95 -61.05
N VAL A 19 5.14 6.57 -60.25
CA VAL A 19 5.12 6.40 -58.80
C VAL A 19 4.44 5.06 -58.50
N TYR A 20 5.23 4.02 -58.20
CA TYR A 20 4.72 2.82 -57.54
C TYR A 20 4.43 3.16 -56.08
N ALA A 21 3.16 3.35 -55.74
CA ALA A 21 2.72 3.40 -54.36
C ALA A 21 2.80 1.98 -53.75
N LEU A 22 3.93 1.66 -53.12
CA LEU A 22 4.05 0.50 -52.22
C LEU A 22 3.20 0.78 -50.97
N CYS A 23 1.94 0.34 -51.00
CA CYS A 23 1.12 0.23 -49.82
C CYS A 23 1.65 -0.94 -48.99
N GLN A 24 2.61 -0.68 -48.10
CA GLN A 24 2.97 -1.66 -47.07
C GLN A 24 1.82 -1.69 -46.06
N SER A 25 0.99 -2.72 -46.14
CA SER A 25 0.06 -3.06 -45.06
C SER A 25 0.89 -3.41 -43.82
N VAL A 26 0.99 -2.50 -42.86
CA VAL A 26 1.44 -2.86 -41.52
C VAL A 26 0.35 -3.77 -40.96
N ALA A 27 0.63 -5.07 -40.90
CA ALA A 27 -0.27 -6.01 -40.23
C ALA A 27 -0.47 -5.52 -38.79
N ALA A 28 -1.71 -5.31 -38.38
CA ALA A 28 -2.01 -4.97 -36.99
C ALA A 28 -1.44 -6.08 -36.11
N ALA A 29 -0.65 -5.71 -35.10
CA ALA A 29 -0.13 -6.66 -34.14
C ALA A 29 -1.30 -7.38 -33.45
N GLU A 30 -1.26 -8.71 -33.43
CA GLU A 30 -2.29 -9.53 -32.79
C GLU A 30 -2.46 -9.10 -31.32
N LYS A 31 -3.69 -8.77 -30.92
CA LYS A 31 -3.97 -8.28 -29.57
C LYS A 31 -4.57 -9.39 -28.73
N TYR A 32 -3.71 -10.06 -27.98
CA TYR A 32 -4.12 -11.04 -26.99
C TYR A 32 -4.58 -10.38 -25.68
N GLU A 33 -5.65 -10.90 -25.08
CA GLU A 33 -6.07 -10.55 -23.72
C GLU A 33 -6.18 -11.81 -22.85
N LEU A 34 -5.25 -11.93 -21.90
CA LEU A 34 -5.21 -13.01 -20.92
C LEU A 34 -6.05 -12.63 -19.69
N LYS A 35 -6.84 -13.58 -19.21
CA LYS A 35 -7.61 -13.49 -17.97
C LYS A 35 -7.31 -14.71 -17.10
N VAL A 36 -7.00 -14.45 -15.83
CA VAL A 36 -6.80 -15.48 -14.80
C VAL A 36 -7.69 -15.10 -13.63
N VAL A 37 -8.57 -16.00 -13.21
CA VAL A 37 -9.48 -15.83 -12.07
C VAL A 37 -9.60 -17.15 -11.33
N THR A 38 -10.27 -17.15 -10.20
CA THR A 38 -10.71 -18.37 -9.50
C THR A 38 -12.13 -18.75 -9.91
N ASP A 39 -12.55 -19.99 -9.65
CA ASP A 39 -13.92 -20.48 -9.83
C ASP A 39 -14.93 -19.79 -8.92
N ARG A 40 -14.47 -19.13 -7.85
CA ARG A 40 -15.27 -18.26 -6.98
C ARG A 40 -14.89 -16.79 -7.16
N PRO A 41 -15.86 -15.85 -7.23
CA PRO A 41 -15.56 -14.43 -7.32
C PRO A 41 -14.84 -13.83 -6.12
N ASP A 42 -15.06 -14.36 -4.91
CA ASP A 42 -14.39 -13.90 -3.68
C ASP A 42 -13.00 -14.54 -3.47
N ALA A 43 -12.73 -15.63 -4.19
CA ALA A 43 -11.51 -16.43 -4.12
C ALA A 43 -11.18 -16.94 -2.71
N ILE A 44 -12.19 -17.22 -1.88
CA ILE A 44 -12.01 -17.72 -0.51
C ILE A 44 -12.47 -19.18 -0.40
N TYR A 45 -11.60 -19.99 0.20
CA TYR A 45 -11.75 -21.43 0.39
C TYR A 45 -11.40 -21.79 1.83
N LYS A 46 -11.87 -22.94 2.31
CA LYS A 46 -11.39 -23.52 3.58
C LYS A 46 -10.03 -24.20 3.38
N ALA A 47 -9.21 -24.26 4.41
CA ALA A 47 -8.04 -25.14 4.38
C ALA A 47 -8.48 -26.60 4.10
N GLY A 48 -7.75 -27.28 3.20
CA GLY A 48 -8.07 -28.62 2.68
C GLY A 48 -9.09 -28.65 1.54
N GLU A 49 -9.72 -27.53 1.19
CA GLU A 49 -10.63 -27.42 0.04
C GLU A 49 -9.85 -27.21 -1.27
N GLU A 50 -10.36 -27.75 -2.39
CA GLU A 50 -9.79 -27.51 -3.72
C GLU A 50 -10.25 -26.13 -4.25
N ALA A 51 -9.30 -25.31 -4.69
CA ALA A 51 -9.54 -24.10 -5.47
C ALA A 51 -9.15 -24.32 -6.93
N THR A 52 -9.95 -23.80 -7.87
CA THR A 52 -9.66 -23.91 -9.30
C THR A 52 -9.39 -22.54 -9.90
N PHE A 53 -8.20 -22.34 -10.45
CA PHE A 53 -7.91 -21.20 -11.31
C PHE A 53 -8.41 -21.47 -12.72
N LEU A 54 -9.13 -20.50 -13.28
CA LEU A 54 -9.66 -20.49 -14.65
C LEU A 54 -8.83 -19.53 -15.50
N ILE A 55 -8.25 -20.05 -16.58
CA ILE A 55 -7.41 -19.31 -17.51
C ILE A 55 -8.12 -19.19 -18.86
N SER A 56 -8.39 -17.97 -19.29
CA SER A 56 -9.01 -17.68 -20.58
C SER A 56 -8.16 -16.71 -21.38
N LEU A 57 -8.23 -16.84 -22.70
CA LEU A 57 -7.48 -16.01 -23.64
C LEU A 57 -8.40 -15.59 -24.78
N THR A 58 -8.37 -14.32 -25.14
CA THR A 58 -9.01 -13.82 -26.37
C THR A 58 -7.94 -13.27 -27.30
N LYS A 59 -8.21 -13.35 -28.60
CA LYS A 59 -7.38 -12.79 -29.68
C LYS A 59 -8.22 -11.81 -30.47
N ASP A 60 -7.77 -10.56 -30.54
CA ASP A 60 -8.48 -9.45 -31.20
C ASP A 60 -9.93 -9.30 -30.72
N GLY A 61 -10.14 -9.50 -29.42
CA GLY A 61 -11.45 -9.40 -28.76
C GLY A 61 -12.38 -10.59 -29.00
N LYS A 62 -11.94 -11.63 -29.71
CA LYS A 62 -12.71 -12.85 -29.97
C LYS A 62 -12.17 -14.01 -29.12
N PRO A 63 -13.03 -14.88 -28.55
CA PRO A 63 -12.59 -16.12 -27.93
C PRO A 63 -11.78 -16.96 -28.94
N LEU A 64 -10.80 -17.71 -28.45
CA LEU A 64 -10.14 -18.72 -29.28
C LEU A 64 -11.18 -19.80 -29.62
N THR A 65 -11.27 -20.23 -30.88
CA THR A 65 -12.25 -21.23 -31.33
C THR A 65 -11.56 -22.39 -32.05
N GLY A 66 -11.92 -23.63 -31.74
CA GLY A 66 -11.42 -24.83 -32.43
C GLY A 66 -9.96 -25.17 -32.14
N GLU A 67 -9.42 -26.18 -32.82
CA GLU A 67 -8.10 -26.86 -32.65
C GLU A 67 -6.84 -25.95 -32.59
N ASN A 68 -7.00 -24.63 -32.66
CA ASN A 68 -5.95 -23.60 -32.58
C ASN A 68 -5.90 -22.95 -31.18
N GLY A 69 -5.75 -23.75 -30.14
CA GLY A 69 -5.51 -23.22 -28.79
C GLY A 69 -4.09 -22.65 -28.68
N GLU A 70 -3.92 -21.62 -27.84
CA GLU A 70 -2.60 -21.02 -27.61
C GLU A 70 -1.95 -21.61 -26.35
N THR A 71 -0.64 -21.82 -26.41
CA THR A 71 0.09 -22.37 -25.26
C THR A 71 0.51 -21.25 -24.32
N VAL A 72 0.17 -21.37 -23.04
CA VAL A 72 0.63 -20.51 -21.96
C VAL A 72 1.48 -21.30 -20.96
N MET A 73 2.41 -20.61 -20.30
CA MET A 73 3.12 -21.16 -19.15
C MET A 73 2.41 -20.72 -17.88
N TYR A 74 2.28 -21.61 -16.91
CA TYR A 74 1.76 -21.28 -15.59
C TYR A 74 2.70 -21.76 -14.48
N ARG A 75 2.63 -21.08 -13.35
CA ARG A 75 3.18 -21.56 -12.08
C ARG A 75 2.32 -21.11 -10.93
N VAL A 76 2.24 -21.93 -9.90
CA VAL A 76 1.64 -21.60 -8.61
C VAL A 76 2.75 -21.29 -7.61
N ASP A 77 2.53 -20.31 -6.72
CA ASP A 77 3.42 -20.07 -5.57
C ASP A 77 2.66 -19.54 -4.35
N ASP A 78 3.34 -19.55 -3.20
CA ASP A 78 2.92 -18.96 -1.92
C ASP A 78 3.75 -17.71 -1.58
N PHE A 79 4.18 -16.97 -2.61
CA PHE A 79 5.08 -15.80 -2.52
C PHE A 79 6.54 -16.08 -2.12
N ILE A 80 6.89 -17.33 -1.76
CA ILE A 80 8.28 -17.70 -1.42
C ILE A 80 8.90 -18.40 -2.63
N SER A 81 9.99 -17.83 -3.17
CA SER A 81 10.67 -18.39 -4.35
C SER A 81 11.35 -19.74 -4.10
N SER A 82 11.73 -20.02 -2.85
CA SER A 82 12.30 -21.30 -2.39
C SER A 82 11.26 -22.18 -1.68
N GLY A 83 9.97 -21.94 -1.91
CA GLY A 83 8.88 -22.68 -1.29
C GLY A 83 8.72 -24.11 -1.80
N PRO A 84 7.66 -24.81 -1.36
CA PRO A 84 7.27 -26.12 -1.89
C PRO A 84 7.16 -26.14 -3.42
N ASP A 85 7.29 -27.32 -4.02
CA ASP A 85 7.07 -27.48 -5.45
C ASP A 85 5.56 -27.48 -5.76
N TYR A 86 5.03 -26.28 -5.97
CA TYR A 86 3.66 -26.08 -6.40
C TYR A 86 3.49 -26.38 -7.91
N PRO A 87 2.26 -26.68 -8.38
CA PRO A 87 1.99 -26.96 -9.78
C PRO A 87 2.54 -25.88 -10.73
N LYS A 88 3.25 -26.32 -11.78
CA LYS A 88 3.78 -25.47 -12.85
C LYS A 88 3.86 -26.27 -14.15
N GLY A 89 3.77 -25.60 -15.29
CA GLY A 89 3.84 -26.27 -16.58
C GLY A 89 3.36 -25.42 -17.75
N LYS A 90 3.02 -26.09 -18.85
CA LYS A 90 2.39 -25.50 -20.03
C LYS A 90 0.94 -25.97 -20.12
N LEU A 91 0.04 -25.10 -20.56
CA LEU A 91 -1.38 -25.41 -20.80
C LEU A 91 -1.76 -24.85 -22.17
N THR A 92 -2.62 -25.56 -22.89
CA THR A 92 -3.26 -25.04 -24.09
C THR A 92 -4.59 -24.41 -23.71
N VAL A 93 -4.77 -23.13 -24.03
CA VAL A 93 -6.00 -22.37 -23.77
C VAL A 93 -6.78 -22.28 -25.08
N GLY A 94 -7.96 -22.90 -25.13
CA GLY A 94 -8.85 -22.93 -26.28
C GLY A 94 -10.11 -22.10 -26.05
N SER A 95 -11.25 -22.60 -26.54
CA SER A 95 -12.57 -21.97 -26.35
C SER A 95 -13.05 -22.04 -24.90
N GLU A 96 -12.77 -23.15 -24.23
CA GLU A 96 -13.05 -23.31 -22.81
C GLU A 96 -11.85 -22.88 -21.96
N PRO A 97 -12.08 -22.33 -20.76
CA PRO A 97 -10.99 -21.98 -19.86
C PRO A 97 -10.14 -23.20 -19.51
N ALA A 98 -8.81 -23.08 -19.63
CA ALA A 98 -7.90 -24.05 -19.04
C ALA A 98 -7.98 -23.94 -17.51
N THR A 99 -7.70 -25.04 -16.81
CA THR A 99 -7.85 -25.10 -15.35
C THR A 99 -6.55 -25.48 -14.65
N VAL A 100 -6.31 -24.87 -13.50
CA VAL A 100 -5.24 -25.26 -12.57
C VAL A 100 -5.87 -25.43 -11.20
N LYS A 101 -5.83 -26.66 -10.68
CA LYS A 101 -6.39 -27.01 -9.37
C LYS A 101 -5.31 -26.98 -8.31
N VAL A 102 -5.62 -26.43 -7.15
CA VAL A 102 -4.71 -26.34 -6.01
C VAL A 102 -5.46 -26.56 -4.70
N THR A 103 -4.75 -27.04 -3.69
CA THR A 103 -5.24 -27.15 -2.32
C THR A 103 -4.15 -26.63 -1.37
N SER A 104 -4.56 -26.12 -0.21
CA SER A 104 -3.66 -25.83 0.91
C SER A 104 -4.25 -26.40 2.19
N ASP A 105 -3.52 -27.28 2.88
CA ASP A 105 -3.94 -27.83 4.17
C ASP A 105 -3.78 -26.84 5.33
N LYS A 106 -3.22 -25.66 5.06
CA LYS A 106 -2.96 -24.61 6.05
C LYS A 106 -3.61 -23.28 5.65
N PRO A 107 -4.00 -22.44 6.61
CA PRO A 107 -4.37 -21.06 6.36
C PRO A 107 -3.27 -20.30 5.60
N GLY A 108 -3.63 -19.64 4.50
CA GLY A 108 -2.64 -18.99 3.64
C GLY A 108 -3.20 -18.50 2.31
N PHE A 109 -2.28 -18.17 1.40
CA PHE A 109 -2.61 -17.67 0.07
C PHE A 109 -1.72 -18.35 -0.97
N LEU A 110 -2.34 -18.81 -2.05
CA LEU A 110 -1.64 -19.28 -3.24
C LEU A 110 -1.95 -18.35 -4.41
N ARG A 111 -1.02 -18.21 -5.33
CA ARG A 111 -1.21 -17.43 -6.55
C ARG A 111 -0.95 -18.27 -7.78
N CYS A 112 -1.79 -18.17 -8.78
CA CYS A 112 -1.54 -18.69 -10.12
C CYS A 112 -1.04 -17.55 -11.01
N ILE A 113 0.16 -17.70 -11.55
CA ILE A 113 0.82 -16.73 -12.42
C ILE A 113 0.92 -17.38 -13.80
N VAL A 114 0.35 -16.71 -14.79
CA VAL A 114 0.25 -17.22 -16.17
C VAL A 114 0.92 -16.22 -17.10
N THR A 115 1.78 -16.72 -17.97
CA THR A 115 2.54 -15.93 -18.93
C THR A 115 2.37 -16.50 -20.33
N MET A 116 2.07 -15.62 -21.29
CA MET A 116 2.06 -15.91 -22.71
C MET A 116 3.40 -15.44 -23.30
N ASP A 117 4.09 -16.32 -24.03
CA ASP A 117 5.42 -16.15 -24.64
C ASP A 117 6.65 -16.14 -23.67
N GLU A 118 7.78 -16.66 -24.17
CA GLU A 118 9.09 -16.68 -23.50
C GLU A 118 9.65 -15.27 -23.22
N ASN A 119 9.23 -14.24 -23.98
CA ASN A 119 9.59 -12.83 -23.76
C ASN A 119 8.68 -12.10 -22.75
N LYS A 120 7.77 -12.80 -22.06
CA LYS A 120 6.94 -12.29 -20.94
C LYS A 120 6.03 -11.10 -21.25
N GLN A 121 5.65 -10.86 -22.51
CA GLN A 121 4.90 -9.64 -22.87
C GLN A 121 3.46 -9.60 -22.31
N LEU A 122 2.89 -10.74 -21.88
CA LEU A 122 1.57 -10.78 -21.25
C LEU A 122 1.58 -11.74 -20.05
N THR A 123 1.59 -11.17 -18.85
CA THR A 123 1.49 -11.92 -17.58
C THR A 123 0.27 -11.48 -16.78
N LYS A 124 -0.46 -12.45 -16.23
CA LYS A 124 -1.60 -12.23 -15.33
C LYS A 124 -1.52 -13.15 -14.13
N THR A 125 -2.08 -12.68 -13.02
CA THR A 125 -2.04 -13.39 -11.75
C THR A 125 -3.39 -13.32 -11.07
N ALA A 126 -3.82 -14.42 -10.46
CA ALA A 126 -4.93 -14.47 -9.52
C ALA A 126 -4.48 -15.10 -8.21
N GLY A 127 -5.07 -14.67 -7.09
CA GLY A 127 -4.83 -15.26 -5.77
C GLY A 127 -6.03 -16.04 -5.27
N ALA A 128 -5.79 -17.12 -4.55
CA ALA A 128 -6.78 -17.89 -3.79
C ALA A 128 -6.39 -17.86 -2.30
N ALA A 129 -7.38 -17.58 -1.45
CA ALA A 129 -7.22 -17.54 0.00
C ALA A 129 -7.76 -18.83 0.62
N PHE A 130 -6.98 -19.46 1.48
CA PHE A 130 -7.37 -20.64 2.24
C PHE A 130 -7.48 -20.26 3.72
N SER A 131 -8.66 -20.38 4.32
CA SER A 131 -8.99 -20.01 5.71
C SER A 131 -8.30 -18.71 6.19
N PRO A 132 -8.41 -17.57 5.47
CA PRO A 132 -7.59 -16.39 5.77
C PRO A 132 -7.83 -15.79 7.17
N LEU A 133 -9.02 -16.00 7.74
CA LEU A 133 -9.37 -15.59 9.10
C LEU A 133 -8.72 -16.43 10.21
N GLU A 134 -8.09 -17.54 9.85
CA GLU A 134 -7.39 -18.42 10.79
C GLU A 134 -5.87 -18.15 10.84
N ILE A 135 -5.36 -17.24 9.97
CA ILE A 135 -3.94 -16.86 9.96
C ILE A 135 -3.57 -16.17 11.28
N GLN A 136 -2.65 -16.79 12.02
CA GLN A 136 -2.15 -16.29 13.31
C GLN A 136 -0.85 -15.47 13.16
N PRO A 137 -0.49 -14.63 14.16
CA PRO A 137 0.81 -13.97 14.22
C PRO A 137 1.95 -14.97 14.02
N SER A 138 3.03 -14.56 13.32
CA SER A 138 4.17 -15.47 13.13
C SER A 138 4.94 -15.76 14.42
N LEU A 139 4.93 -14.81 15.35
CA LEU A 139 5.52 -14.92 16.68
C LEU A 139 4.61 -14.20 17.69
N PRO A 140 4.63 -14.59 18.98
CA PRO A 140 4.02 -13.79 20.03
C PRO A 140 4.71 -12.43 20.14
N ALA A 141 4.00 -11.43 20.68
CA ALA A 141 4.62 -10.15 21.01
C ALA A 141 5.69 -10.34 22.10
N PRO A 142 6.77 -9.53 22.10
CA PRO A 142 7.72 -9.47 23.21
C PRO A 142 7.00 -9.20 24.54
N ALA A 143 7.46 -9.84 25.61
CA ALA A 143 6.84 -9.72 26.94
C ALA A 143 6.85 -8.27 27.47
N ASP A 144 7.87 -7.50 27.11
CA ASP A 144 8.09 -6.10 27.48
C ASP A 144 7.66 -5.11 26.37
N PHE A 145 6.85 -5.54 25.39
CA PHE A 145 6.39 -4.66 24.30
C PHE A 145 5.62 -3.43 24.82
N ASP A 146 4.71 -3.65 25.78
CA ASP A 146 3.91 -2.57 26.36
C ASP A 146 4.75 -1.62 27.21
N GLU A 147 5.69 -2.16 28.00
CA GLU A 147 6.62 -1.38 28.80
C GLU A 147 7.51 -0.51 27.91
N PHE A 148 8.05 -1.08 26.82
CA PHE A 148 8.84 -0.34 25.84
C PHE A 148 8.06 0.87 25.30
N TRP A 149 6.83 0.67 24.82
CA TRP A 149 6.05 1.77 24.26
C TRP A 149 5.52 2.76 25.31
N ALA A 150 5.26 2.31 26.54
CA ALA A 150 4.98 3.21 27.65
C ALA A 150 6.18 4.12 27.94
N GLU A 151 7.40 3.58 27.93
CA GLU A 151 8.62 4.36 28.10
C GLU A 151 8.86 5.34 26.94
N GLN A 152 8.63 4.92 25.69
CA GLN A 152 8.73 5.84 24.55
C GLN A 152 7.74 7.00 24.66
N LYS A 153 6.49 6.75 25.10
CA LYS A 153 5.50 7.81 25.36
C LYS A 153 5.91 8.72 26.52
N ARG A 154 6.50 8.16 27.58
CA ARG A 154 7.01 8.93 28.73
C ARG A 154 8.11 9.90 28.29
N LYS A 155 9.11 9.40 27.56
CA LYS A 155 10.18 10.24 26.95
C LYS A 155 9.60 11.29 26.00
N LEU A 156 8.58 10.95 25.21
CA LEU A 156 7.92 11.92 24.35
C LEU A 156 7.23 13.03 25.16
N ALA A 157 6.54 12.69 26.25
CA ALA A 157 5.84 13.66 27.09
C ALA A 157 6.77 14.68 27.76
N GLU A 158 8.04 14.34 27.99
CA GLU A 158 9.06 15.27 28.50
C GLU A 158 9.44 16.36 27.50
N VAL A 159 9.21 16.15 26.20
CA VAL A 159 9.48 17.14 25.15
C VAL A 159 8.28 18.09 25.02
N PRO A 160 8.40 19.41 25.30
CA PRO A 160 7.30 20.34 25.15
C PRO A 160 6.68 20.31 23.75
N ALA A 161 5.36 20.25 23.64
CA ALA A 161 4.64 20.25 22.37
C ALA A 161 4.47 21.66 21.79
N LYS A 162 5.58 22.39 21.62
CA LYS A 162 5.54 23.73 21.01
C LYS A 162 5.08 23.60 19.56
N ALA A 163 3.94 24.20 19.27
CA ALA A 163 3.34 24.21 17.95
C ALA A 163 3.56 25.55 17.26
N LYS A 164 3.96 25.52 16.00
CA LYS A 164 3.99 26.65 15.09
C LYS A 164 2.98 26.43 13.98
N LEU A 165 2.05 27.38 13.84
CA LEU A 165 1.03 27.39 12.79
C LEU A 165 1.35 28.52 11.81
N THR A 166 1.59 28.18 10.55
CA THR A 166 1.76 29.17 9.47
C THR A 166 0.53 29.12 8.56
N PRO A 167 -0.26 30.19 8.41
CA PRO A 167 -1.45 30.17 7.55
C PRO A 167 -1.15 29.77 6.11
N VAL A 168 -2.04 28.97 5.52
CA VAL A 168 -1.96 28.50 4.12
C VAL A 168 -3.26 28.83 3.41
N GLU A 169 -3.15 29.39 2.20
CA GLU A 169 -4.30 29.73 1.38
C GLU A 169 -5.04 28.49 0.87
N GLN A 170 -6.36 28.60 0.81
CA GLN A 170 -7.26 27.58 0.27
C GLN A 170 -8.57 28.26 -0.21
N SER A 171 -9.34 27.58 -1.07
CA SER A 171 -10.47 28.18 -1.79
C SER A 171 -11.80 28.25 -1.03
N ASN A 172 -12.06 27.36 -0.07
CA ASN A 172 -13.26 27.37 0.76
C ASN A 172 -13.16 28.36 1.92
N LEU A 173 -13.82 29.52 1.80
CA LEU A 173 -13.80 30.58 2.81
C LEU A 173 -14.31 30.17 4.22
N HIS A 174 -14.97 29.03 4.37
CA HIS A 174 -15.49 28.52 5.64
C HIS A 174 -14.50 27.68 6.47
N ILE A 175 -13.35 27.31 5.90
CA ILE A 175 -12.30 26.60 6.64
C ILE A 175 -11.05 27.48 6.74
N GLU A 176 -10.15 27.12 7.64
CA GLU A 176 -8.80 27.66 7.71
C GLU A 176 -7.79 26.52 7.65
N CYS A 177 -6.63 26.79 7.05
CA CYS A 177 -5.55 25.80 6.92
C CYS A 177 -4.22 26.38 7.35
N PHE A 178 -3.36 25.52 7.88
CA PHE A 178 -2.05 25.88 8.40
C PHE A 178 -1.01 24.82 8.01
N ASP A 179 0.20 25.28 7.68
CA ASP A 179 1.41 24.46 7.77
C ASP A 179 1.81 24.40 9.25
N LEU A 180 1.65 23.22 9.84
CA LEU A 180 1.87 22.91 11.24
C LEU A 180 3.24 22.28 11.43
N GLN A 181 3.99 22.80 12.38
CA GLN A 181 5.14 22.12 12.98
C GLN A 181 4.91 21.96 14.49
N VAL A 182 5.12 20.75 15.01
CA VAL A 182 5.12 20.49 16.46
C VAL A 182 6.42 19.79 16.83
N ASP A 183 7.13 20.33 17.82
CA ASP A 183 8.34 19.70 18.36
C ASP A 183 8.06 18.24 18.75
N CYS A 184 9.04 17.35 18.53
CA CYS A 184 8.90 15.92 18.77
C CYS A 184 10.24 15.32 19.21
N LEU A 185 10.18 14.20 19.95
CA LEU A 185 11.36 13.43 20.34
C LEU A 185 12.11 12.92 19.09
N GLY A 186 13.45 12.96 19.13
CA GLY A 186 14.31 12.50 18.03
C GLY A 186 14.68 13.58 17.01
N GLY A 187 14.40 14.86 17.29
CA GLY A 187 14.86 16.02 16.51
C GLY A 187 14.04 16.35 15.26
N ALA A 188 13.44 15.36 14.61
CA ALA A 188 12.49 15.60 13.52
C ALA A 188 11.09 15.93 14.09
N PRO A 189 10.51 17.11 13.79
CA PRO A 189 9.20 17.50 14.31
C PRO A 189 8.08 16.71 13.63
N VAL A 190 6.86 16.84 14.17
CA VAL A 190 5.66 16.61 13.36
C VAL A 190 5.55 17.77 12.39
N SER A 191 5.61 17.49 11.09
CA SER A 191 5.34 18.47 10.03
C SER A 191 4.09 18.04 9.28
N GLY A 192 3.09 18.90 9.13
CA GLY A 192 1.83 18.52 8.48
C GLY A 192 0.97 19.71 8.07
N TYR A 193 -0.06 19.47 7.26
CA TYR A 193 -1.11 20.46 7.01
C TYR A 193 -2.31 20.18 7.92
N LEU A 194 -2.71 21.19 8.69
CA LEU A 194 -3.91 21.20 9.52
C LEU A 194 -5.01 21.99 8.81
N GLY A 195 -6.20 21.43 8.70
CA GLY A 195 -7.41 22.12 8.26
C GLY A 195 -8.51 22.02 9.31
N LYS A 196 -9.28 23.09 9.52
CA LYS A 196 -10.45 23.08 10.40
C LYS A 196 -11.53 24.07 9.95
N PRO A 197 -12.82 23.82 10.24
CA PRO A 197 -13.88 24.82 10.09
C PRO A 197 -13.60 26.07 10.93
N LYS A 198 -13.85 27.25 10.35
CA LYS A 198 -13.78 28.52 11.08
C LYS A 198 -14.88 28.60 12.13
N ASN A 199 -14.61 29.26 13.25
CA ASN A 199 -15.57 29.52 14.32
C ASN A 199 -16.22 28.24 14.90
N ALA A 200 -15.54 27.10 14.81
CA ALA A 200 -15.99 25.87 15.42
C ALA A 200 -16.10 26.05 16.94
N LYS A 201 -17.17 25.51 17.52
CA LYS A 201 -17.42 25.61 18.97
C LYS A 201 -16.45 24.68 19.71
N PRO A 202 -16.11 24.97 20.98
CA PRO A 202 -15.44 24.00 21.82
C PRO A 202 -16.18 22.66 21.85
N ASN A 203 -15.44 21.55 21.87
CA ASN A 203 -15.95 20.18 21.93
C ASN A 203 -17.02 19.83 20.87
N SER A 204 -16.83 20.28 19.62
CA SER A 204 -17.83 20.12 18.56
C SER A 204 -17.37 19.34 17.32
N LEU A 205 -16.06 19.11 17.18
CA LEU A 205 -15.50 18.51 15.97
C LEU A 205 -14.85 17.15 16.26
N PRO A 206 -15.21 16.10 15.51
CA PRO A 206 -14.36 14.91 15.43
C PRO A 206 -13.00 15.26 14.80
N ALA A 207 -12.00 14.43 15.03
CA ALA A 207 -10.66 14.59 14.46
C ALA A 207 -10.30 13.45 13.50
N ILE A 208 -9.60 13.78 12.41
CA ILE A 208 -9.05 12.84 11.44
C ILE A 208 -7.56 13.11 11.20
N LEU A 209 -6.76 12.05 11.26
CA LEU A 209 -5.34 12.03 10.96
C LEU A 209 -5.07 11.20 9.69
N TRP A 210 -4.41 11.83 8.72
CA TRP A 210 -4.02 11.20 7.45
C TRP A 210 -2.54 10.83 7.49
N VAL A 211 -2.24 9.56 7.19
CA VAL A 211 -0.89 9.01 7.22
C VAL A 211 -0.53 8.32 5.91
N HIS A 212 0.74 8.44 5.54
CA HIS A 212 1.21 8.27 4.17
C HIS A 212 1.89 6.91 3.94
N GLY A 213 1.64 6.32 2.76
CA GLY A 213 2.45 5.20 2.24
C GLY A 213 3.92 5.56 2.06
N ALA A 214 4.79 4.56 1.88
CA ALA A 214 6.24 4.75 1.83
C ALA A 214 6.68 5.75 0.76
N GLY A 215 7.88 6.32 0.93
CA GLY A 215 8.45 7.36 0.07
C GLY A 215 8.62 8.70 0.80
N VAL A 216 9.25 9.65 0.11
CA VAL A 216 9.59 10.97 0.67
C VAL A 216 8.86 12.03 -0.14
N ARG A 217 7.94 12.73 0.52
CA ARG A 217 7.07 13.74 -0.10
C ARG A 217 6.51 14.68 0.97
N SER A 218 5.91 15.79 0.53
CA SER A 218 5.13 16.70 1.40
C SER A 218 3.94 15.98 2.06
N SER A 219 3.46 16.52 3.17
CA SER A 219 2.07 16.35 3.59
C SER A 219 1.09 16.86 2.50
N SER A 220 -0.12 16.31 2.49
CA SER A 220 -1.20 16.67 1.56
C SER A 220 -2.16 17.71 2.13
N LEU A 221 -2.06 18.96 1.65
CA LEU A 221 -3.04 20.00 1.94
C LEU A 221 -4.46 19.58 1.49
N ALA A 222 -4.56 18.83 0.39
CA ALA A 222 -5.85 18.35 -0.12
C ALA A 222 -6.57 17.41 0.87
N ASN A 223 -5.84 16.59 1.63
CA ASN A 223 -6.42 15.74 2.67
C ASN A 223 -6.87 16.57 3.88
N ALA A 224 -6.04 17.53 4.30
CA ALA A 224 -6.39 18.47 5.36
C ALA A 224 -7.71 19.20 5.02
N VAL A 225 -7.80 19.79 3.82
CA VAL A 225 -9.02 20.44 3.30
C VAL A 225 -10.19 19.47 3.21
N LYS A 226 -9.97 18.25 2.70
CA LYS A 226 -11.03 17.24 2.55
C LYS A 226 -11.70 16.91 3.89
N GLY A 227 -10.94 16.67 4.94
CA GLY A 227 -11.51 16.39 6.26
C GLY A 227 -12.19 17.62 6.88
N ALA A 228 -11.60 18.81 6.72
CA ALA A 228 -12.18 20.05 7.22
C ALA A 228 -13.54 20.38 6.57
N ASN A 229 -13.68 20.12 5.26
CA ASN A 229 -14.95 20.26 4.53
C ASN A 229 -16.05 19.34 5.04
N GLU A 230 -15.70 18.24 5.73
CA GLU A 230 -16.64 17.32 6.37
C GLU A 230 -16.86 17.63 7.85
N GLY A 231 -16.44 18.82 8.31
CA GLY A 231 -16.66 19.26 9.69
C GLY A 231 -15.73 18.58 10.69
N MET A 232 -14.47 18.33 10.33
CA MET A 232 -13.48 17.71 11.22
C MET A 232 -12.27 18.61 11.47
N LEU A 233 -11.60 18.40 12.60
CA LEU A 233 -10.18 18.75 12.74
C LEU A 233 -9.38 17.76 11.87
N SER A 234 -8.73 18.23 10.81
CA SER A 234 -8.13 17.37 9.80
C SER A 234 -6.64 17.65 9.67
N LEU A 235 -5.82 16.72 10.13
CA LEU A 235 -4.36 16.82 10.06
C LEU A 235 -3.80 15.75 9.14
N ASP A 236 -3.01 16.16 8.16
CA ASP A 236 -2.21 15.26 7.34
C ASP A 236 -0.74 15.46 7.70
N ILE A 237 0.04 14.39 7.91
CA ILE A 237 1.43 14.49 8.37
C ILE A 237 2.46 13.90 7.41
N ASN A 238 3.59 14.57 7.33
CA ASN A 238 4.81 14.07 6.71
C ASN A 238 5.45 12.99 7.58
N ALA A 239 5.66 11.79 7.03
CA ALA A 239 6.23 10.66 7.76
C ALA A 239 7.64 10.94 8.34
N HIS A 240 8.40 11.86 7.72
CA HIS A 240 9.82 12.12 8.03
C HIS A 240 10.05 13.39 8.85
N GLY A 241 9.02 14.21 9.07
CA GLY A 241 9.17 15.53 9.70
C GLY A 241 9.79 16.60 8.80
N LEU A 242 9.90 16.35 7.49
CA LEU A 242 10.41 17.32 6.53
C LEU A 242 9.46 18.52 6.37
N PRO A 243 9.97 19.72 6.00
CA PRO A 243 9.15 20.86 5.65
C PRO A 243 8.13 20.53 4.54
N ASN A 244 6.94 21.11 4.63
CA ASN A 244 5.89 20.93 3.63
C ASN A 244 6.01 21.94 2.47
N GLY A 245 5.32 21.67 1.36
CA GLY A 245 5.19 22.61 0.25
C GLY A 245 6.49 22.90 -0.52
N LYS A 246 7.54 22.10 -0.32
CA LYS A 246 8.79 22.20 -1.11
C LYS A 246 8.59 21.63 -2.52
N SER A 247 9.54 21.92 -3.41
CA SER A 247 9.54 21.40 -4.76
C SER A 247 9.65 19.87 -4.78
N ALA A 248 9.20 19.24 -5.87
CA ALA A 248 9.40 17.80 -6.09
C ALA A 248 10.89 17.41 -6.06
N ASP A 249 11.76 18.30 -6.54
CA ASP A 249 13.21 18.13 -6.56
C ASP A 249 13.80 18.03 -5.16
N PHE A 250 13.36 18.90 -4.23
CA PHE A 250 13.78 18.83 -2.83
C PHE A 250 13.49 17.45 -2.23
N TYR A 251 12.28 16.91 -2.41
CA TYR A 251 11.93 15.59 -1.86
C TYR A 251 12.68 14.45 -2.56
N ARG A 252 12.94 14.57 -3.88
CA ARG A 252 13.76 13.61 -4.62
C ARG A 252 15.20 13.59 -4.11
N GLU A 253 15.78 14.75 -3.83
CA GLU A 253 17.12 14.87 -3.25
C GLU A 253 17.17 14.28 -1.83
N GLN A 254 16.15 14.54 -0.99
CA GLN A 254 16.05 13.92 0.32
C GLN A 254 16.00 12.39 0.21
N PHE A 255 15.20 11.84 -0.72
CA PHE A 255 15.11 10.40 -0.97
C PHE A 255 16.41 9.79 -1.49
N ALA A 256 17.11 10.50 -2.38
CA ALA A 256 18.35 10.01 -2.99
C ALA A 256 19.58 10.16 -2.06
N GLY A 257 19.52 11.08 -1.10
CA GLY A 257 20.58 11.37 -0.13
C GLY A 257 20.19 10.94 1.30
N PRO A 258 19.85 11.88 2.21
CA PRO A 258 19.69 11.58 3.64
C PRO A 258 18.71 10.46 4.01
N LEU A 259 17.67 10.23 3.20
CA LEU A 259 16.63 9.22 3.45
C LEU A 259 16.76 7.99 2.53
N ARG A 260 17.89 7.83 1.83
CA ARG A 260 18.10 6.67 0.97
C ARG A 260 18.15 5.39 1.81
N GLY A 261 17.17 4.51 1.62
CA GLY A 261 17.06 3.28 2.40
C GLY A 261 16.52 3.48 3.82
N TYR A 262 15.84 4.59 4.09
CA TYR A 262 15.30 4.91 5.43
C TYR A 262 14.53 3.79 6.13
N PRO A 263 13.75 2.90 5.45
CA PRO A 263 13.01 1.86 6.15
C PRO A 263 13.90 0.87 6.92
N HIS A 264 15.20 0.81 6.59
CA HIS A 264 16.16 -0.10 7.19
C HIS A 264 17.13 0.58 8.17
N PHE A 265 17.02 1.90 8.38
CA PHE A 265 17.88 2.61 9.34
C PHE A 265 17.68 2.05 10.75
N GLY A 266 18.78 1.65 11.39
CA GLY A 266 18.80 1.16 12.79
C GLY A 266 18.01 -0.13 13.02
N ARG A 267 17.70 -0.92 11.98
CA ARG A 267 16.81 -2.09 12.06
C ARG A 267 17.27 -3.20 13.00
N GLU A 268 18.55 -3.22 13.38
CA GLU A 268 19.13 -4.17 14.32
C GLU A 268 18.87 -3.80 15.79
N ASN A 269 18.25 -2.64 16.07
CA ASN A 269 18.03 -2.16 17.42
C ASN A 269 16.63 -1.54 17.59
N ARG A 270 15.89 -2.02 18.60
CA ARG A 270 14.52 -1.58 18.89
C ARG A 270 14.40 -0.08 19.23
N GLU A 271 15.44 0.55 19.76
CA GLU A 271 15.43 1.97 20.14
C GLU A 271 15.73 2.90 18.96
N THR A 272 16.55 2.44 17.99
CA THR A 272 17.07 3.30 16.92
C THR A 272 16.48 3.02 15.55
N THR A 273 15.65 1.97 15.41
CA THR A 273 14.94 1.71 14.16
C THR A 273 14.10 2.92 13.74
N TYR A 274 14.16 3.29 12.46
CA TYR A 274 13.44 4.45 11.88
C TYR A 274 11.96 4.52 12.30
N PHE A 275 11.29 3.37 12.37
CA PHE A 275 9.87 3.29 12.64
C PHE A 275 9.50 3.78 14.06
N VAL A 276 10.41 3.71 15.04
CA VAL A 276 10.15 4.30 16.37
C VAL A 276 9.98 5.80 16.29
N GLY A 277 10.91 6.50 15.62
CA GLY A 277 10.78 7.95 15.41
C GLY A 277 9.52 8.33 14.62
N MET A 278 9.15 7.53 13.63
CA MET A 278 7.91 7.75 12.86
C MET A 278 6.66 7.57 13.74
N PHE A 279 6.62 6.55 14.59
CA PHE A 279 5.48 6.33 15.49
C PHE A 279 5.44 7.32 16.66
N LEU A 280 6.57 7.85 17.10
CA LEU A 280 6.61 8.98 18.06
C LEU A 280 5.98 10.24 17.45
N ARG A 281 6.28 10.56 16.18
CA ARG A 281 5.60 11.65 15.46
C ARG A 281 4.10 11.39 15.30
N LEU A 282 3.70 10.14 15.04
CA LEU A 282 2.30 9.73 15.00
C LEU A 282 1.58 9.98 16.33
N ILE A 283 2.18 9.57 17.46
CA ILE A 283 1.65 9.82 18.80
C ILE A 283 1.52 11.33 19.05
N ARG A 284 2.58 12.10 18.79
CA ARG A 284 2.60 13.57 18.95
C ARG A 284 1.54 14.27 18.11
N ALA A 285 1.30 13.81 16.88
CA ALA A 285 0.25 14.35 16.01
C ALA A 285 -1.16 14.11 16.59
N MET A 286 -1.40 12.91 17.14
CA MET A 286 -2.65 12.60 17.84
C MET A 286 -2.81 13.43 19.12
N ASP A 287 -1.75 13.61 19.91
CA ASP A 287 -1.77 14.47 21.10
C ASP A 287 -2.10 15.92 20.75
N TYR A 288 -1.52 16.43 19.65
CA TYR A 288 -1.85 17.77 19.17
C TYR A 288 -3.32 17.90 18.76
N LEU A 289 -3.84 16.97 17.95
CA LEU A 289 -5.25 16.98 17.53
C LEU A 289 -6.21 16.93 18.73
N THR A 290 -5.94 16.03 19.66
CA THR A 290 -6.81 15.75 20.82
C THR A 290 -6.63 16.74 21.98
N SER A 291 -5.71 17.70 21.86
CA SER A 291 -5.61 18.84 22.78
C SER A 291 -6.26 20.12 22.25
N GLN A 292 -6.75 20.12 21.00
CA GLN A 292 -7.46 21.27 20.46
C GLN A 292 -8.80 21.46 21.17
N PRO A 293 -9.18 22.70 21.54
CA PRO A 293 -10.41 22.96 22.27
C PRO A 293 -11.67 22.57 21.48
N GLU A 294 -11.60 22.50 20.16
CA GLU A 294 -12.71 22.10 19.29
C GLU A 294 -12.93 20.58 19.23
N TRP A 295 -11.95 19.76 19.65
CA TRP A 295 -12.07 18.30 19.58
C TRP A 295 -13.20 17.80 20.49
N ASP A 296 -14.07 16.94 19.96
CA ASP A 296 -15.27 16.41 20.63
C ASP A 296 -14.99 15.49 21.83
N GLY A 297 -13.72 15.21 22.14
CA GLY A 297 -13.33 14.36 23.26
C GLY A 297 -13.46 12.85 23.02
N LYS A 298 -14.01 12.42 21.87
CA LYS A 298 -14.40 11.00 21.67
C LYS A 298 -14.09 10.43 20.30
N THR A 299 -14.02 11.24 19.25
CA THR A 299 -13.84 10.78 17.88
C THR A 299 -12.47 11.17 17.35
N LEU A 300 -11.56 10.21 17.30
CA LEU A 300 -10.30 10.32 16.56
C LEU A 300 -10.23 9.19 15.54
N ILE A 301 -9.99 9.56 14.28
CA ILE A 301 -9.94 8.67 13.12
C ILE A 301 -8.54 8.69 12.52
N VAL A 302 -8.01 7.55 12.09
CA VAL A 302 -6.73 7.49 11.37
C VAL A 302 -6.88 6.73 10.05
N ILE A 303 -6.47 7.35 8.94
CA ILE A 303 -6.55 6.75 7.60
C ILE A 303 -5.16 6.66 6.96
N GLY A 304 -4.82 5.50 6.42
CA GLY A 304 -3.62 5.33 5.61
C GLY A 304 -3.58 4.07 4.75
N HIS A 305 -2.67 4.05 3.78
CA HIS A 305 -2.42 2.91 2.90
C HIS A 305 -0.94 2.51 2.89
N SER A 306 -0.61 1.23 2.72
CA SER A 306 0.76 0.71 2.73
C SER A 306 1.47 1.06 4.04
N GLN A 307 2.60 1.79 4.04
CA GLN A 307 3.22 2.33 5.27
C GLN A 307 2.24 3.16 6.11
N GLY A 308 1.28 3.84 5.49
CA GLY A 308 0.20 4.55 6.17
C GLY A 308 -0.80 3.58 6.82
N GLY A 309 -1.03 2.42 6.22
CA GLY A 309 -1.88 1.38 6.83
C GLY A 309 -1.23 0.80 8.10
N GLY A 310 0.08 0.58 8.07
CA GLY A 310 0.86 0.22 9.25
C GLY A 310 0.81 1.30 10.34
N GLN A 311 0.91 2.59 9.96
CA GLN A 311 0.70 3.70 10.90
C GLN A 311 -0.72 3.74 11.47
N ALA A 312 -1.76 3.45 10.69
CA ALA A 312 -3.13 3.39 11.21
C ALA A 312 -3.29 2.27 12.26
N LEU A 313 -2.69 1.10 12.03
CA LEU A 313 -2.65 0.02 13.02
C LEU A 313 -1.89 0.43 14.28
N ALA A 314 -0.70 1.04 14.11
CA ALA A 314 0.10 1.56 15.22
C ALA A 314 -0.65 2.62 16.03
N ALA A 315 -1.37 3.53 15.37
CA ALA A 315 -2.17 4.56 16.04
C ALA A 315 -3.21 3.93 16.97
N GLY A 316 -4.00 2.97 16.46
CA GLY A 316 -5.01 2.27 17.26
C GLY A 316 -4.42 1.41 18.38
N GLY A 317 -3.25 0.83 18.18
CA GLY A 317 -2.55 0.05 19.21
C GLY A 317 -1.83 0.89 20.27
N LEU A 318 -1.44 2.13 19.94
CA LEU A 318 -0.66 3.02 20.81
C LEU A 318 -1.50 4.09 21.50
N ASN A 319 -2.70 4.39 21.02
CA ASN A 319 -3.54 5.45 21.60
C ASN A 319 -5.00 4.99 21.69
N GLU A 320 -5.48 4.79 22.90
CA GLU A 320 -6.84 4.33 23.17
C GLU A 320 -7.93 5.34 22.77
N ARG A 321 -7.57 6.61 22.55
CA ARG A 321 -8.50 7.63 22.03
C ARG A 321 -8.85 7.43 20.56
N VAL A 322 -8.09 6.61 19.82
CA VAL A 322 -8.41 6.28 18.44
C VAL A 322 -9.68 5.44 18.41
N SER A 323 -10.72 6.02 17.81
CA SER A 323 -12.06 5.43 17.74
C SER A 323 -12.29 4.62 16.46
N PHE A 324 -11.58 4.95 15.37
CA PHE A 324 -11.70 4.28 14.08
C PHE A 324 -10.39 4.30 13.29
N ILE A 325 -10.09 3.21 12.59
CA ILE A 325 -8.97 3.13 11.65
C ILE A 325 -9.41 2.65 10.26
N ALA A 326 -8.84 3.26 9.22
CA ALA A 326 -8.93 2.78 7.85
C ALA A 326 -7.54 2.44 7.34
N SER A 327 -7.24 1.14 7.20
CA SER A 327 -5.90 0.62 6.94
C SER A 327 -5.85 -0.16 5.63
N GLY A 328 -5.31 0.44 4.57
CA GLY A 328 -5.32 -0.17 3.24
C GLY A 328 -4.01 -0.88 2.93
N VAL A 329 -4.08 -2.15 2.50
CA VAL A 329 -2.92 -3.01 2.17
C VAL A 329 -1.74 -2.77 3.13
N PRO A 330 -1.94 -2.96 4.45
CA PRO A 330 -1.01 -2.46 5.46
C PRO A 330 0.38 -3.06 5.32
N ALA A 331 1.36 -2.16 5.18
CA ALA A 331 2.77 -2.51 5.35
C ALA A 331 3.13 -2.57 6.84
N ILE A 332 4.39 -2.84 7.15
CA ILE A 332 4.91 -2.91 8.52
C ILE A 332 4.23 -4.01 9.34
N CYS A 333 3.71 -5.06 8.70
CA CYS A 333 3.03 -6.17 9.35
C CYS A 333 3.78 -7.48 9.10
N ASP A 334 3.83 -8.35 10.10
CA ASP A 334 4.37 -9.71 10.00
C ASP A 334 5.84 -9.70 9.50
N HIS A 335 6.68 -8.88 10.13
CA HIS A 335 8.12 -8.83 9.87
C HIS A 335 8.83 -10.16 10.15
N SER A 336 8.21 -10.98 10.99
CA SER A 336 8.65 -12.32 11.37
C SER A 336 8.04 -13.43 10.50
N GLY A 337 7.38 -13.11 9.38
CA GLY A 337 6.73 -14.05 8.46
C GLY A 337 7.52 -15.35 8.21
N ARG A 338 8.83 -15.25 7.96
CA ARG A 338 9.70 -16.40 7.69
C ARG A 338 9.80 -17.39 8.86
N ALA A 339 9.66 -16.93 10.11
CA ALA A 339 9.63 -17.81 11.28
C ALA A 339 8.38 -18.72 11.30
N ALA A 340 7.31 -18.33 10.59
CA ALA A 340 6.09 -19.12 10.42
C ALA A 340 5.93 -19.71 9.01
N GLY A 341 7.02 -19.77 8.22
CA GLY A 341 7.00 -20.32 6.86
C GLY A 341 6.26 -19.44 5.85
N ARG A 342 6.08 -18.15 6.12
CA ARG A 342 5.46 -17.16 5.23
C ARG A 342 6.46 -16.14 4.72
N ILE A 343 6.13 -15.40 3.68
CA ILE A 343 6.94 -14.26 3.25
C ILE A 343 6.81 -13.10 4.25
N ASN A 344 7.91 -12.41 4.59
CA ASN A 344 7.86 -11.23 5.47
C ASN A 344 7.03 -10.10 4.84
N GLY A 345 6.36 -9.26 5.63
CA GLY A 345 5.75 -8.03 5.09
C GLY A 345 6.76 -6.93 4.76
N TRP A 346 6.36 -5.91 3.99
CA TRP A 346 7.20 -4.73 3.70
C TRP A 346 7.62 -4.02 5.00
N PRO A 347 8.86 -3.51 5.15
CA PRO A 347 9.91 -3.40 4.13
C PRO A 347 10.83 -4.62 4.03
N LYS A 348 10.37 -5.80 4.46
CA LYS A 348 11.22 -6.97 4.72
C LYS A 348 12.32 -6.60 5.72
N LEU A 349 11.89 -6.02 6.86
CA LEU A 349 12.78 -5.44 7.87
C LEU A 349 13.80 -6.47 8.37
N VAL A 350 13.36 -7.72 8.50
CA VAL A 350 14.18 -8.86 8.87
C VAL A 350 14.72 -9.57 7.62
N THR A 351 16.03 -9.60 7.51
CA THR A 351 16.80 -10.36 6.52
C THR A 351 16.51 -11.84 6.66
N THR A 352 16.25 -12.49 5.53
CA THR A 352 16.25 -13.96 5.46
C THR A 352 17.67 -14.41 5.09
N LEU A 353 18.30 -15.19 5.97
CA LEU A 353 19.63 -15.74 5.78
C LEU A 353 19.62 -16.84 4.70
N PRO A 354 20.78 -17.26 4.15
CA PRO A 354 20.86 -18.28 3.11
C PRO A 354 20.24 -19.64 3.48
N ASP A 355 20.21 -19.97 4.77
CA ASP A 355 19.57 -21.19 5.29
C ASP A 355 18.04 -21.04 5.46
N GLY A 356 17.48 -19.89 5.09
CA GLY A 356 16.06 -19.59 5.16
C GLY A 356 15.57 -19.06 6.51
N THR A 357 16.45 -18.95 7.52
CA THR A 357 16.15 -18.45 8.87
C THR A 357 16.21 -16.91 8.96
N PRO A 358 15.52 -16.29 9.92
CA PRO A 358 15.59 -14.84 10.12
C PRO A 358 16.88 -14.39 10.84
N ALA A 359 17.44 -13.25 10.44
CA ALA A 359 18.53 -12.61 11.17
C ALA A 359 18.08 -12.23 12.60
N ALA A 360 18.76 -12.76 13.62
CA ALA A 360 18.27 -12.76 15.00
C ALA A 360 18.09 -11.36 15.62
N GLU A 361 19.06 -10.46 15.47
CA GLU A 361 18.98 -9.11 16.06
C GLU A 361 17.92 -8.25 15.37
N GLU A 362 17.84 -8.33 14.04
CA GLU A 362 16.77 -7.66 13.27
C GLU A 362 15.39 -8.18 13.66
N LEU A 363 15.25 -9.50 13.86
CA LEU A 363 14.00 -10.12 14.28
C LEU A 363 13.56 -9.65 15.68
N LYS A 364 14.50 -9.54 16.63
CA LYS A 364 14.22 -9.03 17.98
C LYS A 364 13.73 -7.58 17.91
N ALA A 365 14.42 -6.72 17.16
CA ALA A 365 14.06 -5.31 17.03
C ALA A 365 12.74 -5.10 16.27
N ALA A 366 12.54 -5.81 15.16
CA ALA A 366 11.36 -5.66 14.30
C ALA A 366 10.04 -5.94 15.03
N GLN A 367 10.04 -6.82 16.03
CA GLN A 367 8.84 -7.13 16.82
C GLN A 367 8.26 -5.92 17.56
N TYR A 368 9.06 -4.91 17.89
CA TYR A 368 8.58 -3.69 18.59
C TYR A 368 7.87 -2.71 17.67
N VAL A 369 8.04 -2.87 16.34
CA VAL A 369 7.44 -2.00 15.33
C VAL A 369 6.48 -2.75 14.41
N ASP A 370 6.18 -4.02 14.71
CA ASP A 370 5.29 -4.86 13.92
C ASP A 370 3.81 -4.50 14.14
N GLY A 371 3.14 -4.17 13.04
CA GLY A 371 1.71 -3.88 12.92
C GLY A 371 0.79 -4.94 13.51
N VAL A 372 1.21 -6.21 13.50
CA VAL A 372 0.46 -7.32 14.12
C VAL A 372 0.38 -7.13 15.64
N ASN A 373 1.47 -6.70 16.27
CA ASN A 373 1.54 -6.47 17.71
C ASN A 373 0.72 -5.24 18.12
N PHE A 374 0.71 -4.19 17.30
CA PHE A 374 -0.19 -3.05 17.51
C PHE A 374 -1.66 -3.42 17.31
N ALA A 375 -1.99 -4.21 16.28
CA ALA A 375 -3.36 -4.63 16.00
C ALA A 375 -3.98 -5.39 17.18
N SER A 376 -3.21 -6.24 17.86
CA SER A 376 -3.66 -6.96 19.07
C SER A 376 -4.02 -6.06 20.25
N ARG A 377 -3.67 -4.77 20.21
CA ARG A 377 -3.97 -3.75 21.23
C ARG A 377 -5.02 -2.74 20.76
N CYS A 378 -5.36 -2.76 19.47
CA CYS A 378 -6.30 -1.84 18.88
C CYS A 378 -7.75 -2.18 19.25
N LYS A 379 -8.40 -1.28 20.00
CA LYS A 379 -9.82 -1.35 20.35
C LYS A 379 -10.74 -0.58 19.39
N ALA A 380 -10.16 0.18 18.47
CA ALA A 380 -10.89 0.98 17.49
C ALA A 380 -11.67 0.09 16.51
N ASP A 381 -12.80 0.60 16.02
CA ASP A 381 -13.47 0.00 14.86
C ASP A 381 -12.59 0.18 13.61
N ALA A 382 -12.67 -0.75 12.66
CA ALA A 382 -11.70 -0.85 11.58
C ALA A 382 -12.30 -1.22 10.23
N ILE A 383 -11.79 -0.59 9.17
CA ILE A 383 -11.88 -1.09 7.80
C ILE A 383 -10.50 -1.33 7.23
N MET A 384 -10.30 -2.51 6.64
CA MET A 384 -9.03 -2.89 6.02
C MET A 384 -9.23 -3.25 4.55
N SER A 385 -8.19 -3.15 3.72
CA SER A 385 -8.20 -3.70 2.36
C SER A 385 -7.01 -4.61 2.11
N VAL A 386 -7.22 -5.65 1.30
CA VAL A 386 -6.20 -6.67 0.99
C VAL A 386 -6.24 -7.03 -0.50
N GLY A 387 -5.08 -7.01 -1.14
CA GLY A 387 -4.88 -7.56 -2.48
C GLY A 387 -4.28 -8.96 -2.41
N PHE A 388 -4.94 -9.96 -2.99
CA PHE A 388 -4.50 -11.37 -2.84
C PHE A 388 -3.24 -11.69 -3.65
N ILE A 389 -2.78 -10.80 -4.53
CA ILE A 389 -1.56 -10.99 -5.31
C ILE A 389 -0.46 -9.96 -4.97
N ASP A 390 -0.66 -9.18 -3.91
CA ASP A 390 0.27 -8.14 -3.46
C ASP A 390 1.61 -8.75 -2.98
N VAL A 391 2.69 -8.50 -3.71
CA VAL A 391 4.05 -8.96 -3.34
C VAL A 391 4.76 -8.06 -2.34
N THR A 392 4.27 -6.82 -2.20
CA THR A 392 4.84 -5.78 -1.34
C THR A 392 4.33 -5.97 0.07
N CYS A 393 2.99 -5.96 0.23
CA CYS A 393 2.30 -6.23 1.48
C CYS A 393 1.51 -7.54 1.32
N PRO A 394 2.17 -8.70 1.46
CA PRO A 394 1.55 -10.01 1.26
C PRO A 394 0.22 -10.13 1.99
N PRO A 395 -0.80 -10.74 1.38
CA PRO A 395 -2.11 -10.84 1.99
C PRO A 395 -2.08 -11.62 3.31
N SER A 396 -1.17 -12.58 3.45
CA SER A 396 -0.92 -13.27 4.72
C SER A 396 -0.44 -12.33 5.83
N SER A 397 0.45 -11.39 5.52
CA SER A 397 0.90 -10.38 6.49
C SER A 397 -0.22 -9.42 6.91
N CYS A 398 -1.08 -9.03 5.95
CA CYS A 398 -2.24 -8.20 6.22
C CYS A 398 -3.25 -8.93 7.13
N TYR A 399 -3.55 -10.19 6.83
CA TYR A 399 -4.48 -11.00 7.62
C TYR A 399 -3.94 -11.35 9.00
N ALA A 400 -2.62 -11.55 9.15
CA ALA A 400 -1.99 -11.71 10.46
C ALA A 400 -2.30 -10.51 11.36
N ALA A 401 -2.31 -9.27 10.84
CA ALA A 401 -2.72 -8.09 11.60
C ALA A 401 -4.24 -7.99 11.78
N TYR A 402 -5.02 -8.17 10.70
CA TYR A 402 -6.49 -8.09 10.74
C TYR A 402 -7.12 -9.01 11.77
N ASN A 403 -6.62 -10.24 11.86
CA ASN A 403 -7.17 -11.25 12.76
C ASN A 403 -6.96 -10.87 14.23
N GLN A 404 -5.99 -10.01 14.55
CA GLN A 404 -5.72 -9.52 15.91
C GLN A 404 -6.55 -8.29 16.33
N LEU A 405 -7.18 -7.57 15.39
CA LEU A 405 -8.03 -6.41 15.71
C LEU A 405 -9.21 -6.81 16.61
N LYS A 406 -9.49 -6.01 17.65
CA LYS A 406 -10.52 -6.29 18.67
C LYS A 406 -11.82 -5.52 18.49
N GLY A 407 -11.79 -4.35 17.85
CA GLY A 407 -13.01 -3.58 17.53
C GLY A 407 -13.81 -4.21 16.40
N LYS A 408 -14.97 -3.62 16.06
CA LYS A 408 -15.76 -4.06 14.90
C LYS A 408 -14.92 -3.87 13.65
N LYS A 409 -14.75 -4.92 12.86
CA LYS A 409 -13.83 -4.92 11.73
C LYS A 409 -14.47 -5.44 10.45
N GLN A 410 -14.12 -4.80 9.34
CA GLN A 410 -14.51 -5.20 7.99
C GLN A 410 -13.27 -5.23 7.08
N VAL A 411 -13.28 -6.09 6.07
CA VAL A 411 -12.17 -6.22 5.11
C VAL A 411 -12.69 -6.18 3.67
N ILE A 412 -12.05 -5.37 2.84
CA ILE A 412 -12.28 -5.32 1.40
C ILE A 412 -11.25 -6.21 0.72
N ASN A 413 -11.68 -7.37 0.24
CA ASN A 413 -10.83 -8.30 -0.50
C ASN A 413 -10.84 -7.99 -2.00
N LYS A 414 -9.66 -8.05 -2.61
CA LYS A 414 -9.47 -7.89 -4.05
C LYS A 414 -8.57 -9.02 -4.59
N PRO A 415 -9.16 -10.12 -5.09
CA PRO A 415 -8.40 -11.30 -5.53
C PRO A 415 -7.36 -11.06 -6.63
N LEU A 416 -7.60 -10.05 -7.48
CA LEU A 416 -6.74 -9.71 -8.62
C LEU A 416 -5.87 -8.47 -8.38
N MET A 417 -5.89 -7.89 -7.18
CA MET A 417 -5.17 -6.66 -6.88
C MET A 417 -3.79 -6.99 -6.29
N GLY A 418 -2.76 -6.38 -6.89
CA GLY A 418 -1.42 -6.31 -6.30
C GLY A 418 -1.31 -5.19 -5.26
N HIS A 419 -0.17 -4.50 -5.23
CA HIS A 419 0.01 -3.36 -4.31
C HIS A 419 -0.65 -2.10 -4.88
N ALA A 420 -1.88 -1.80 -4.47
CA ALA A 420 -2.62 -0.64 -4.95
C ALA A 420 -3.58 -0.05 -3.90
N ALA A 421 -3.93 1.22 -4.11
CA ALA A 421 -4.95 1.95 -3.35
C ALA A 421 -5.97 2.59 -4.31
N PRO A 422 -6.76 1.78 -5.04
CA PRO A 422 -7.68 2.27 -6.05
C PRO A 422 -8.80 3.14 -5.45
N SER A 423 -9.43 3.94 -6.31
CA SER A 423 -10.39 4.97 -5.89
C SER A 423 -11.63 4.40 -5.20
N ASP A 424 -12.05 3.17 -5.52
CA ASP A 424 -13.16 2.50 -4.87
C ASP A 424 -12.84 2.14 -3.41
N ILE A 425 -11.61 1.68 -3.11
CA ILE A 425 -11.15 1.48 -1.72
C ILE A 425 -11.09 2.80 -0.97
N GLN A 426 -10.53 3.85 -1.59
CA GLN A 426 -10.46 5.18 -0.95
C GLN A 426 -11.86 5.75 -0.63
N LYS A 427 -12.82 5.55 -1.54
CA LYS A 427 -14.22 5.93 -1.34
C LYS A 427 -14.86 5.11 -0.23
N ALA A 428 -14.68 3.79 -0.22
CA ALA A 428 -15.21 2.91 0.82
C ALA A 428 -14.68 3.28 2.21
N PHE A 429 -13.38 3.57 2.32
CA PHE A 429 -12.76 4.02 3.58
C PHE A 429 -13.38 5.33 4.08
N PHE A 430 -13.50 6.32 3.20
CA PHE A 430 -14.06 7.60 3.59
C PHE A 430 -15.56 7.52 3.92
N ASN A 431 -16.31 6.67 3.20
CA ASN A 431 -17.72 6.40 3.53
C ASN A 431 -17.85 5.72 4.91
N ALA A 432 -16.98 4.78 5.25
CA ALA A 432 -16.96 4.14 6.56
C ALA A 432 -16.63 5.15 7.67
N VAL A 433 -15.72 6.10 7.42
CA VAL A 433 -15.47 7.22 8.34
C VAL A 433 -16.70 8.07 8.57
N LYS A 434 -17.40 8.48 7.50
CA LYS A 434 -18.64 9.26 7.62
C LYS A 434 -19.73 8.48 8.35
N ALA A 435 -19.81 7.17 8.17
CA ALA A 435 -20.73 6.30 8.91
C ALA A 435 -20.38 6.26 10.41
N HIS A 436 -19.10 6.03 10.74
CA HIS A 436 -18.62 6.03 12.13
C HIS A 436 -18.89 7.36 12.83
N MET A 437 -18.61 8.50 12.18
CA MET A 437 -18.92 9.83 12.74
C MET A 437 -20.40 9.98 13.11
N LYS A 438 -21.31 9.51 12.23
CA LYS A 438 -22.76 9.55 12.51
C LYS A 438 -23.14 8.68 13.70
N GLU A 439 -22.53 7.50 13.84
CA GLU A 439 -22.75 6.62 14.99
C GLU A 439 -22.27 7.26 16.30
N GLN A 440 -21.17 8.02 16.28
CA GLN A 440 -20.65 8.71 17.47
C GLN A 440 -21.50 9.91 17.88
N VAL A 441 -22.21 10.58 16.97
CA VAL A 441 -23.15 11.65 17.32
C VAL A 441 -24.36 11.10 18.09
N GLY A 442 -24.76 9.85 17.82
CA GLY A 442 -25.88 9.19 18.51
C GLY A 442 -25.56 8.58 19.88
N LYS A 443 -24.28 8.58 20.29
CA LYS A 443 -23.79 8.12 21.61
C LYS A 443 -23.38 9.31 22.46
#